data_AF-A0AAD9F9H7-F1
#
_entry.id   AF-A0AAD9F9H7-F1
#
_cell.length_a   1.000
_cell.length_b   1.000
_cell.length_c   1.000
_cell.angle_alpha   90.00
_cell.angle_beta   90.00
_cell.angle_gamma   90.00
#
_symmetry.space_group_name_H-M   'P 1'
#
loop_
_entity.id
_entity.type
_entity.pdbx_description
1 polymer ?
#
loop_
_entity_poly.entity_id
_entity_poly.type
_entity_poly.pdbx_seq_one_letter_code
_entity_poly.pdbx_strand_id
1 'polypeptide(L)'
;MVKLSAELIEQAAQYTNPVRDRELDLRGYKIPVLENLGATLDQFDTVDFSDNEVRKLDGFPLLKRLKTLLVNNNRICRIGDNLEQSLPRLTELVLTNNNIQELGDLDPLASVRTLTLLSLLRNPVTNKKHYRLYVINKIPQIRVLDFQKVKLKERQEAEKMFKGKRGAQLAKDIAKRTKTFTPGGAAQPEKKRSGPSQADVEAIKNAIANASSLAEVERLKGMLQAGQIPGRDPRQAGTVEEEEEEEEEEQEQQEEEQEEDQEQEGETAQMESHMGGGSGEEINDGEGEEDEEDMEEEPQVNGS
;
A
#
# COMPACT_ATOMS: atom_id res chain seq x y z
N MET A 1 28.80 -2.54 -17.85
CA MET A 1 27.81 -2.99 -16.84
C MET A 1 28.40 -4.24 -16.21
N VAL A 2 28.65 -4.23 -14.90
CA VAL A 2 29.29 -5.36 -14.19
C VAL A 2 28.19 -6.31 -13.74
N LYS A 3 28.31 -7.60 -14.06
CA LYS A 3 27.37 -8.61 -13.56
C LYS A 3 27.72 -8.97 -12.12
N LEU A 4 26.72 -9.27 -11.31
CA LEU A 4 26.94 -9.81 -9.98
C LEU A 4 27.28 -11.30 -10.10
N SER A 5 28.56 -11.62 -10.22
CA SER A 5 29.06 -13.00 -10.32
C SER A 5 29.41 -13.58 -8.95
N ALA A 6 29.53 -14.91 -8.87
CA ALA A 6 30.05 -15.58 -7.68
C ALA A 6 31.47 -15.12 -7.34
N GLU A 7 32.33 -14.98 -8.35
CA GLU A 7 33.70 -14.48 -8.19
C GLU A 7 33.73 -13.07 -7.59
N LEU A 8 32.83 -12.17 -8.02
CA LEU A 8 32.73 -10.83 -7.45
C LEU A 8 32.35 -10.89 -5.96
N ILE A 9 31.41 -11.76 -5.59
CA ILE A 9 30.98 -11.96 -4.20
C ILE A 9 32.11 -12.50 -3.34
N GLU A 10 32.89 -13.45 -3.85
CA GLU A 10 34.03 -14.05 -3.13
C GLU A 10 35.17 -13.04 -2.89
N GLN A 11 35.41 -12.15 -3.85
CA GLN A 11 36.47 -11.13 -3.78
C GLN A 11 36.04 -9.84 -3.06
N ALA A 12 34.74 -9.64 -2.87
CA ALA A 12 34.19 -8.46 -2.19
C ALA A 12 34.65 -8.39 -0.72
N ALA A 13 34.73 -7.16 -0.19
CA ALA A 13 35.13 -6.95 1.18
C ALA A 13 34.09 -7.53 2.16
N GLN A 14 34.58 -8.23 3.17
CA GLN A 14 33.78 -8.87 4.20
C GLN A 14 34.34 -8.52 5.56
N TYR A 15 33.50 -8.03 6.47
CA TYR A 15 33.93 -7.59 7.79
C TYR A 15 32.80 -7.65 8.81
N THR A 16 33.13 -7.45 10.08
CA THR A 16 32.14 -7.19 11.12
C THR A 16 31.90 -5.69 11.19
N ASN A 17 30.66 -5.26 10.98
CA ASN A 17 30.30 -3.86 10.96
C ASN A 17 30.14 -3.27 12.38
N PRO A 18 29.91 -1.95 12.54
CA PRO A 18 29.81 -1.31 13.85
C PRO A 18 28.69 -1.81 14.77
N VAL A 19 27.63 -2.41 14.20
CA VAL A 19 26.53 -3.03 14.97
C VAL A 19 26.77 -4.52 15.24
N ARG A 20 27.99 -5.02 14.96
CA ARG A 20 28.46 -6.39 15.17
C ARG A 20 27.82 -7.44 14.26
N ASP A 21 27.26 -7.02 13.14
CA ASP A 21 26.77 -7.91 12.10
C ASP A 21 27.90 -8.28 11.12
N ARG A 22 27.85 -9.49 10.56
CA ARG A 22 28.75 -9.86 9.45
C ARG A 22 28.21 -9.22 8.17
N GLU A 23 28.99 -8.33 7.58
CA GLU A 23 28.62 -7.52 6.42
C GLU A 23 29.41 -7.92 5.18
N LEU A 24 28.70 -7.99 4.05
CA LEU A 24 29.27 -8.08 2.70
C LEU A 24 29.13 -6.73 2.01
N ASP A 25 30.25 -6.15 1.59
CA ASP A 25 30.30 -4.85 0.92
C ASP A 25 30.33 -5.03 -0.61
N LEU A 26 29.21 -4.71 -1.25
CA LEU A 26 29.05 -4.72 -2.71
C LEU A 26 28.81 -3.30 -3.24
N ARG A 27 29.37 -2.27 -2.58
CA ARG A 27 29.19 -0.89 -2.99
C ARG A 27 29.90 -0.55 -4.30
N GLY A 28 29.27 0.30 -5.12
CA GLY A 28 29.97 0.99 -6.22
C GLY A 28 30.34 0.15 -7.45
N TYR A 29 29.89 -1.11 -7.54
CA TYR A 29 30.24 -2.00 -8.66
C TYR A 29 29.43 -1.77 -9.94
N LYS A 30 28.45 -0.84 -9.94
CA LYS A 30 27.52 -0.60 -11.06
C LYS A 30 26.72 -1.86 -11.43
N ILE A 31 26.32 -2.63 -10.41
CA ILE A 31 25.53 -3.85 -10.54
C ILE A 31 24.12 -3.47 -11.03
N PRO A 32 23.63 -4.04 -12.14
CA PRO A 32 22.32 -3.70 -12.69
C PRO A 32 21.17 -4.58 -12.18
N VAL A 33 21.50 -5.79 -11.73
CA VAL A 33 20.57 -6.88 -11.43
C VAL A 33 21.15 -7.68 -10.27
N LEU A 34 20.31 -8.01 -9.30
CA LEU A 34 20.65 -8.91 -8.21
C LEU A 34 20.51 -10.35 -8.70
N GLU A 35 21.63 -11.07 -8.73
CA GLU A 35 21.71 -12.45 -9.20
C GLU A 35 22.88 -13.16 -8.50
N ASN A 36 22.94 -14.49 -8.59
CA ASN A 36 24.04 -15.32 -8.05
C ASN A 36 24.32 -15.16 -6.55
N LEU A 37 23.37 -14.60 -5.79
CA LEU A 37 23.50 -14.40 -4.33
C LEU A 37 23.58 -15.71 -3.54
N GLY A 38 23.39 -16.88 -4.17
CA GLY A 38 23.67 -18.18 -3.56
C GLY A 38 25.15 -18.35 -3.19
N ALA A 39 26.05 -17.66 -3.88
CA ALA A 39 27.49 -17.65 -3.57
C ALA A 39 27.82 -17.02 -2.21
N THR A 40 26.88 -16.29 -1.60
CA THR A 40 27.03 -15.78 -0.23
C THR A 40 26.98 -16.88 0.83
N LEU A 41 26.44 -18.05 0.48
CA LEU A 41 26.25 -19.21 1.36
C LEU A 41 25.50 -18.88 2.67
N ASP A 42 24.59 -17.90 2.63
CA ASP A 42 23.77 -17.47 3.78
C ASP A 42 24.59 -17.08 5.03
N GLN A 43 25.79 -16.55 4.81
CA GLN A 43 26.75 -16.28 5.87
C GLN A 43 26.62 -14.88 6.50
N PHE A 44 25.89 -13.96 5.86
CA PHE A 44 25.90 -12.54 6.21
C PHE A 44 24.60 -12.10 6.89
N ASP A 45 24.75 -11.21 7.86
CA ASP A 45 23.64 -10.54 8.54
C ASP A 45 23.23 -9.25 7.80
N THR A 46 24.20 -8.57 7.18
CA THR A 46 24.02 -7.35 6.39
C THR A 46 24.65 -7.50 5.01
N VAL A 47 23.98 -7.01 3.97
CA VAL A 47 24.59 -6.83 2.64
C VAL A 47 24.38 -5.40 2.19
N ASP A 48 25.46 -4.77 1.77
CA ASP A 48 25.44 -3.40 1.27
C ASP A 48 25.57 -3.36 -0.26
N PHE A 49 24.49 -2.95 -0.92
CA PHE A 49 24.38 -2.73 -2.36
C PHE A 49 24.38 -1.24 -2.74
N SER A 50 24.84 -0.35 -1.87
CA SER A 50 24.79 1.10 -2.12
C SER A 50 25.60 1.49 -3.36
N ASP A 51 25.18 2.57 -4.04
CA ASP A 51 25.87 3.12 -5.21
C ASP A 51 25.98 2.12 -6.39
N ASN A 52 24.90 1.39 -6.65
CA ASN A 52 24.76 0.50 -7.80
C ASN A 52 23.66 0.98 -8.77
N GLU A 53 23.33 0.18 -9.78
CA GLU A 53 22.32 0.53 -10.80
C GLU A 53 21.12 -0.42 -10.79
N VAL A 54 20.85 -1.06 -9.64
CA VAL A 54 19.80 -2.07 -9.49
C VAL A 54 18.43 -1.42 -9.67
N ARG A 55 17.57 -2.04 -10.49
CA ARG A 55 16.22 -1.53 -10.78
C ARG A 55 15.08 -2.26 -10.09
N LYS A 56 15.30 -3.52 -9.72
CA LYS A 56 14.29 -4.37 -9.08
C LYS A 56 14.89 -5.02 -7.85
N LEU A 57 14.17 -4.95 -6.74
CA LEU A 57 14.53 -5.62 -5.50
C LEU A 57 13.95 -7.04 -5.52
N ASP A 58 14.68 -7.96 -6.14
CA ASP A 58 14.33 -9.38 -6.27
C ASP A 58 15.60 -10.23 -6.52
N GLY A 59 15.46 -11.47 -6.99
CA GLY A 59 16.61 -12.31 -7.36
C GLY A 59 17.38 -12.93 -6.18
N PHE A 60 16.83 -12.83 -4.97
CA PHE A 60 17.40 -13.43 -3.77
C PHE A 60 17.09 -14.93 -3.69
N PRO A 61 18.08 -15.79 -3.41
CA PRO A 61 17.83 -17.15 -2.94
C PRO A 61 17.28 -17.11 -1.50
N LEU A 62 17.00 -18.28 -0.94
CA LEU A 62 16.68 -18.39 0.48
C LEU A 62 17.91 -18.03 1.34
N LEU A 63 17.87 -16.85 1.97
CA LEU A 63 18.87 -16.34 2.91
C LEU A 63 18.22 -16.19 4.28
N LYS A 64 18.41 -17.18 5.16
CA LYS A 64 17.78 -17.25 6.48
C LYS A 64 18.46 -16.33 7.49
N ARG A 65 19.70 -15.92 7.24
CA ARG A 65 20.49 -15.09 8.16
C ARG A 65 20.35 -13.60 7.87
N LEU A 66 20.10 -13.22 6.61
CA LEU A 66 20.10 -11.82 6.20
C LEU A 66 19.01 -11.01 6.91
N LYS A 67 19.42 -9.94 7.61
CA LYS A 67 18.58 -9.04 8.41
C LYS A 67 18.48 -7.65 7.80
N THR A 68 19.59 -7.14 7.28
CA THR A 68 19.71 -5.75 6.84
C THR A 68 20.14 -5.67 5.38
N LEU A 69 19.36 -4.92 4.60
CA LEU A 69 19.66 -4.58 3.22
C LEU A 69 19.87 -3.07 3.10
N LEU A 70 21.09 -2.67 2.75
CA LEU A 70 21.43 -1.29 2.43
C LEU A 70 21.45 -1.16 0.91
N VAL A 71 20.52 -0.39 0.34
CA VAL A 71 20.32 -0.28 -1.12
C VAL A 71 20.27 1.20 -1.50
N ASN A 72 21.12 2.02 -0.88
CA ASN A 72 21.15 3.45 -1.12
C ASN A 72 21.60 3.77 -2.54
N ASN A 73 21.15 4.89 -3.10
CA ASN A 73 21.66 5.42 -4.37
C ASN A 73 21.60 4.39 -5.51
N ASN A 74 20.46 3.71 -5.65
CA ASN A 74 20.20 2.76 -6.73
C ASN A 74 19.08 3.30 -7.64
N ARG A 75 18.57 2.45 -8.54
CA ARG A 75 17.47 2.80 -9.46
C ARG A 75 16.22 1.96 -9.18
N ILE A 76 16.03 1.51 -7.93
CA ILE A 76 14.94 0.60 -7.57
C ILE A 76 13.62 1.28 -7.88
N CYS A 77 12.84 0.72 -8.80
CA CYS A 77 11.51 1.19 -9.16
C CYS A 77 10.44 0.12 -8.96
N ARG A 78 10.83 -1.10 -8.56
CA ARG A 78 9.92 -2.22 -8.29
C ARG A 78 10.46 -3.13 -7.20
N ILE A 79 9.58 -3.57 -6.32
CA ILE A 79 9.84 -4.59 -5.30
C ILE A 79 9.24 -5.91 -5.79
N GLY A 80 10.00 -7.00 -5.66
CA GLY A 80 9.52 -8.34 -6.00
C GLY A 80 8.40 -8.80 -5.07
N ASP A 81 7.42 -9.52 -5.60
CA ASP A 81 6.42 -10.20 -4.79
C ASP A 81 7.06 -11.39 -4.05
N ASN A 82 6.51 -11.79 -2.90
CA ASN A 82 6.95 -12.93 -2.08
C ASN A 82 8.39 -12.84 -1.54
N LEU A 83 8.90 -11.63 -1.28
CA LEU A 83 10.26 -11.42 -0.77
C LEU A 83 10.51 -12.14 0.57
N GLU A 84 9.46 -12.35 1.36
CA GLU A 84 9.50 -13.08 2.64
C GLU A 84 9.91 -14.56 2.49
N GLN A 85 9.69 -15.17 1.31
CA GLN A 85 10.10 -16.55 1.05
C GLN A 85 11.61 -16.66 0.89
N SER A 86 12.23 -15.65 0.26
CA SER A 86 13.68 -15.58 0.09
C SER A 86 14.37 -15.00 1.33
N LEU A 87 13.77 -14.01 1.98
CA LEU A 87 14.37 -13.23 3.07
C LEU A 87 13.50 -13.28 4.34
N PRO A 88 13.32 -14.45 4.97
CA PRO A 88 12.37 -14.62 6.09
C PRO A 88 12.75 -13.81 7.34
N ARG A 89 14.01 -13.39 7.47
CA ARG A 89 14.53 -12.63 8.63
C ARG A 89 14.87 -11.17 8.33
N LEU A 90 14.43 -10.63 7.19
CA LEU A 90 14.66 -9.23 6.85
C LEU A 90 13.96 -8.29 7.86
N THR A 91 14.75 -7.53 8.62
CA THR A 91 14.26 -6.58 9.63
C THR A 91 14.45 -5.13 9.21
N GLU A 92 15.45 -4.83 8.39
CA GLU A 92 15.83 -3.48 8.01
C GLU A 92 16.05 -3.36 6.50
N LEU A 93 15.35 -2.43 5.87
CA LEU A 93 15.46 -2.14 4.43
C LEU A 93 15.65 -0.64 4.21
N VAL A 94 16.83 -0.27 3.72
CA VAL A 94 17.18 1.12 3.44
C VAL A 94 17.21 1.33 1.92
N LEU A 95 16.20 2.01 1.40
CA LEU A 95 16.00 2.33 -0.02
C LEU A 95 16.18 3.82 -0.29
N THR A 96 16.99 4.53 0.50
CA THR A 96 17.20 5.98 0.33
C THR A 96 17.75 6.29 -1.06
N ASN A 97 17.20 7.33 -1.70
CA ASN A 97 17.61 7.80 -3.02
C ASN A 97 17.49 6.71 -4.11
N ASN A 98 16.24 6.31 -4.38
CA ASN A 98 15.85 5.35 -5.42
C ASN A 98 14.70 5.91 -6.28
N ASN A 99 14.08 5.08 -7.13
CA ASN A 99 13.09 5.46 -8.14
C ASN A 99 11.70 4.85 -7.89
N ILE A 100 11.32 4.61 -6.62
CA ILE A 100 9.97 4.14 -6.28
C ILE A 100 8.99 5.30 -6.45
N GLN A 101 7.99 5.13 -7.30
CA GLN A 101 7.13 6.22 -7.76
C GLN A 101 5.74 6.19 -7.14
N GLU A 102 5.09 5.02 -7.12
CA GLU A 102 3.70 4.91 -6.69
C GLU A 102 3.56 4.14 -5.37
N LEU A 103 2.49 4.44 -4.62
CA LEU A 103 2.26 3.83 -3.30
C LEU A 103 2.08 2.32 -3.39
N GLY A 104 1.37 1.84 -4.42
CA GLY A 104 1.14 0.41 -4.61
C GLY A 104 2.41 -0.38 -4.95
N ASP A 105 3.52 0.29 -5.32
CA ASP A 105 4.81 -0.37 -5.54
C ASP A 105 5.42 -0.88 -4.22
N LEU A 106 4.94 -0.39 -3.07
CA LEU A 106 5.36 -0.77 -1.73
C LEU A 106 4.58 -1.96 -1.16
N ASP A 107 3.41 -2.26 -1.71
CA ASP A 107 2.53 -3.36 -1.29
C ASP A 107 3.22 -4.72 -1.07
N PRO A 108 4.19 -5.13 -1.91
CA PRO A 108 4.89 -6.39 -1.69
C PRO A 108 5.61 -6.49 -0.34
N LEU A 109 5.96 -5.36 0.29
CA LEU A 109 6.61 -5.38 1.61
C LEU A 109 5.65 -5.76 2.75
N ALA A 110 4.32 -5.71 2.53
CA ALA A 110 3.33 -6.09 3.53
C ALA A 110 3.45 -7.57 3.95
N SER A 111 3.93 -8.45 3.06
CA SER A 111 4.14 -9.87 3.35
C SER A 111 5.38 -10.13 4.21
N VAL A 112 6.36 -9.23 4.23
CA VAL A 112 7.59 -9.34 5.02
C VAL A 112 7.31 -8.97 6.48
N ARG A 113 6.75 -9.91 7.24
CA ARG A 113 6.27 -9.67 8.62
C ARG A 113 7.37 -9.29 9.63
N THR A 114 8.61 -9.61 9.33
CA THR A 114 9.79 -9.30 10.15
C THR A 114 10.33 -7.88 9.94
N LEU A 115 9.90 -7.18 8.88
CA LEU A 115 10.39 -5.85 8.55
C LEU A 115 9.93 -4.82 9.58
N THR A 116 10.87 -4.16 10.26
CA THR A 116 10.57 -3.15 11.30
C THR A 116 11.13 -1.77 10.99
N LEU A 117 12.18 -1.68 10.19
CA LEU A 117 12.77 -0.42 9.73
C LEU A 117 12.69 -0.34 8.21
N LEU A 118 12.06 0.72 7.70
CA LEU A 118 12.00 1.05 6.28
C LEU A 118 12.41 2.50 6.09
N SER A 119 13.32 2.76 5.17
CA SER A 119 13.67 4.12 4.74
C SER A 119 13.46 4.25 3.24
N LEU A 120 12.60 5.18 2.84
CA LEU A 120 12.24 5.50 1.46
C LEU A 120 12.58 6.95 1.12
N LEU A 121 13.27 7.66 2.01
CA LEU A 121 13.74 9.03 1.80
C LEU A 121 14.33 9.23 0.40
N ARG A 122 14.01 10.37 -0.22
CA ARG A 122 14.47 10.72 -1.58
C ARG A 122 14.00 9.72 -2.66
N ASN A 123 12.82 9.13 -2.50
CA ASN A 123 12.08 8.48 -3.59
C ASN A 123 10.89 9.34 -3.99
N PRO A 124 10.48 9.39 -5.27
CA PRO A 124 9.29 10.16 -5.68
C PRO A 124 8.02 9.82 -4.90
N VAL A 125 7.87 8.56 -4.44
CA VAL A 125 6.72 8.10 -3.64
C VAL A 125 6.54 8.90 -2.33
N THR A 126 7.60 9.47 -1.76
CA THR A 126 7.51 10.24 -0.50
C THR A 126 6.73 11.54 -0.66
N ASN A 127 6.55 12.02 -1.90
CA ASN A 127 5.79 13.24 -2.21
C ASN A 127 4.30 12.97 -2.48
N LYS A 128 3.86 11.70 -2.46
CA LYS A 128 2.47 11.33 -2.69
C LYS A 128 1.60 11.70 -1.48
N LYS A 129 0.36 12.13 -1.75
CA LYS A 129 -0.63 12.38 -0.69
C LYS A 129 -0.80 11.12 0.16
N HIS A 130 -0.94 11.31 1.47
CA HIS A 130 -1.12 10.24 2.46
C HIS A 130 0.00 9.20 2.53
N TYR A 131 1.17 9.42 1.90
CA TYR A 131 2.28 8.47 1.83
C TYR A 131 2.57 7.78 3.17
N ARG A 132 2.78 8.57 4.23
CA ARG A 132 3.15 8.07 5.54
C ARG A 132 2.06 7.20 6.17
N LEU A 133 0.82 7.67 6.15
CA LEU A 133 -0.33 6.93 6.70
C LEU A 133 -0.61 5.66 5.89
N TYR A 134 -0.48 5.72 4.57
CA TYR A 134 -0.63 4.58 3.68
C TYR A 134 0.37 3.48 4.03
N VAL A 135 1.65 3.81 4.18
CA VAL A 135 2.69 2.84 4.56
C VAL A 135 2.41 2.25 5.95
N ILE A 136 2.01 3.08 6.92
CA ILE A 136 1.68 2.63 8.28
C ILE A 136 0.48 1.67 8.29
N ASN A 137 -0.56 1.94 7.49
CA ASN A 137 -1.73 1.09 7.37
C ASN A 137 -1.40 -0.23 6.65
N LYS A 138 -0.70 -0.13 5.51
CA LYS A 138 -0.43 -1.26 4.62
C LYS A 138 0.65 -2.20 5.15
N ILE A 139 1.62 -1.68 5.88
CA ILE A 139 2.77 -2.41 6.43
C ILE A 139 2.82 -2.19 7.95
N PRO A 140 1.85 -2.73 8.71
CA PRO A 140 1.66 -2.41 10.12
C PRO A 140 2.83 -2.84 11.03
N GLN A 141 3.65 -3.81 10.60
CA GLN A 141 4.84 -4.28 11.32
C GLN A 141 5.96 -3.22 11.41
N ILE A 142 5.94 -2.18 10.56
CA ILE A 142 6.95 -1.11 10.60
C ILE A 142 6.90 -0.36 11.92
N ARG A 143 8.06 -0.20 12.56
CA ARG A 143 8.27 0.55 13.80
C ARG A 143 8.97 1.88 13.56
N VAL A 144 9.85 1.92 12.56
CA VAL A 144 10.61 3.10 12.16
C VAL A 144 10.46 3.29 10.65
N LEU A 145 9.90 4.42 10.25
CA LEU A 145 9.74 4.81 8.85
C LEU A 145 10.49 6.11 8.61
N ASP A 146 11.40 6.12 7.64
CA ASP A 146 12.24 7.27 7.28
C ASP A 146 13.03 7.83 8.47
N PHE A 147 13.58 6.91 9.27
CA PHE A 147 14.28 7.19 10.52
C PHE A 147 13.43 7.91 11.59
N GLN A 148 12.10 7.91 11.42
CA GLN A 148 11.16 8.41 12.40
C GLN A 148 10.33 7.28 12.99
N LYS A 149 10.27 7.21 14.32
CA LYS A 149 9.44 6.23 15.04
C LYS A 149 7.96 6.43 14.66
N VAL A 150 7.28 5.33 14.32
CA VAL A 150 5.83 5.31 14.10
C VAL A 150 5.13 5.35 15.46
N LYS A 151 4.35 6.40 15.70
CA LYS A 151 3.60 6.61 16.94
C LYS A 151 2.21 5.98 16.88
N LEU A 152 1.64 5.70 18.05
CA LEU A 152 0.28 5.15 18.14
C LEU A 152 -0.78 6.06 17.52
N LYS A 153 -0.64 7.38 17.70
CA LYS A 153 -1.54 8.39 17.09
C LYS A 153 -1.61 8.24 15.57
N GLU A 154 -0.46 8.09 14.91
CA GLU A 154 -0.40 7.91 13.46
C GLU A 154 -1.04 6.59 13.01
N ARG A 155 -0.95 5.52 13.83
CA ARG A 155 -1.62 4.25 13.54
C ARG A 155 -3.14 4.39 13.60
N GLN A 156 -3.65 5.08 14.62
CA GLN A 156 -5.08 5.35 14.78
C GLN A 156 -5.60 6.24 13.65
N GLU A 157 -4.85 7.26 13.25
CA GLU A 157 -5.18 8.12 12.10
C GLU A 157 -5.21 7.32 10.79
N ALA A 158 -4.21 6.48 10.56
CA ALA A 158 -4.15 5.62 9.38
C ALA A 158 -5.28 4.60 9.36
N GLU A 159 -5.62 3.99 10.51
CA GLU A 159 -6.75 3.08 10.62
C GLU A 159 -8.07 3.79 10.31
N LYS A 160 -8.33 4.97 10.90
CA LYS A 160 -9.52 5.76 10.62
C LYS A 160 -9.65 6.13 9.14
N MET A 161 -8.57 6.59 8.52
CA MET A 161 -8.54 7.03 7.13
C MET A 161 -8.86 5.91 6.13
N PHE A 162 -8.43 4.68 6.42
CA PHE A 162 -8.59 3.54 5.52
C PHE A 162 -9.65 2.53 6.00
N LYS A 163 -10.49 2.88 6.98
CA LYS A 163 -11.58 2.03 7.47
C LYS A 163 -12.82 2.12 6.56
N GLY A 164 -13.60 1.05 6.53
CA GLY A 164 -14.89 1.00 5.84
C GLY A 164 -14.79 0.99 4.31
N LYS A 165 -15.93 1.11 3.63
CA LYS A 165 -16.03 1.05 2.16
C LYS A 165 -15.30 2.23 1.50
N ARG A 166 -15.54 3.46 1.97
CA ARG A 166 -14.89 4.70 1.48
C ARG A 166 -13.36 4.63 1.65
N GLY A 167 -12.87 4.23 2.81
CA GLY A 167 -11.42 4.08 3.07
C GLY A 167 -10.76 3.00 2.21
N ALA A 168 -11.44 1.88 1.96
CA ALA A 168 -10.94 0.84 1.06
C ALA A 168 -10.87 1.32 -0.40
N GLN A 169 -11.85 2.11 -0.84
CA GLN A 169 -11.87 2.71 -2.18
C GLN A 169 -10.73 3.74 -2.32
N LEU A 170 -10.57 4.63 -1.35
CA LEU A 170 -9.43 5.56 -1.29
C LEU A 170 -8.09 4.81 -1.36
N ALA A 171 -7.93 3.75 -0.56
CA ALA A 171 -6.72 2.94 -0.58
C ALA A 171 -6.44 2.37 -1.97
N LYS A 172 -7.48 1.89 -2.67
CA LYS A 172 -7.37 1.35 -4.03
C LYS A 172 -6.99 2.42 -5.06
N ASP A 173 -7.55 3.62 -4.93
CA ASP A 173 -7.33 4.72 -5.88
C ASP A 173 -5.91 5.31 -5.77
N ILE A 174 -5.34 5.30 -4.56
CA ILE A 174 -3.97 5.75 -4.33
C ILE A 174 -2.94 4.62 -4.46
N ALA A 175 -3.33 3.34 -4.33
CA ALA A 175 -2.48 2.15 -4.49
C ALA A 175 -2.11 1.82 -5.95
N LYS A 176 -2.02 2.83 -6.82
CA LYS A 176 -1.56 2.62 -8.20
C LYS A 176 -0.14 2.02 -8.17
N ARG A 177 0.16 1.14 -9.13
CA ARG A 177 1.51 0.58 -9.34
C ARG A 177 2.10 1.16 -10.61
N THR A 178 3.42 1.34 -10.63
CA THR A 178 4.14 1.81 -11.80
C THR A 178 4.09 0.74 -12.90
N LYS A 179 3.65 1.13 -14.11
CA LYS A 179 3.68 0.27 -15.30
C LYS A 179 5.06 0.31 -15.95
N THR A 180 6.04 -0.37 -15.36
CA THR A 180 7.39 -0.44 -15.93
C THR A 180 7.54 -1.63 -16.85
N PHE A 181 7.93 -1.39 -18.11
CA PHE A 181 8.36 -2.44 -19.03
C PHE A 181 9.73 -2.97 -18.58
N THR A 182 9.78 -4.24 -18.19
CA THR A 182 11.03 -4.96 -17.89
C THR A 182 11.30 -6.00 -18.97
N PRO A 183 12.38 -5.88 -19.76
CA PRO A 183 12.78 -6.92 -20.70
C PRO A 183 13.02 -8.24 -19.94
N GLY A 184 12.28 -9.30 -20.26
CA GLY A 184 12.44 -10.64 -19.66
C GLY A 184 11.37 -11.06 -18.64
N GLY A 185 10.42 -10.20 -18.27
CA GLY A 185 9.21 -10.61 -17.54
C GLY A 185 8.17 -11.19 -18.50
N ALA A 186 7.49 -12.28 -18.12
CA ALA A 186 6.38 -12.82 -18.91
C ALA A 186 5.38 -11.70 -19.24
N ALA A 187 5.16 -11.46 -20.53
CA ALA A 187 4.23 -10.45 -21.00
C ALA A 187 2.85 -10.73 -20.40
N GLN A 188 2.33 -9.80 -19.60
CA GLN A 188 0.89 -9.76 -19.39
C GLN A 188 0.25 -9.54 -20.78
N PRO A 189 -0.89 -10.18 -21.10
CA PRO A 189 -1.55 -9.95 -22.36
C PRO A 189 -1.90 -8.46 -22.43
N GLU A 190 -1.15 -7.72 -23.25
CA GLU A 190 -1.46 -6.32 -23.51
C GLU A 190 -2.88 -6.28 -24.06
N LYS A 191 -3.76 -5.51 -23.42
CA LYS A 191 -4.89 -4.93 -24.16
C LYS A 191 -4.23 -4.17 -25.32
N LYS A 192 -4.30 -4.75 -26.53
CA LYS A 192 -3.85 -4.11 -27.76
C LYS A 192 -4.31 -2.66 -27.70
N ARG A 193 -3.38 -1.71 -27.72
CA ARG A 193 -3.71 -0.32 -28.07
C ARG A 193 -4.26 -0.38 -29.48
N SER A 194 -5.58 -0.52 -29.61
CA SER A 194 -6.26 -0.36 -30.88
C SER A 194 -5.95 1.05 -31.35
N GLY A 195 -5.55 1.19 -32.62
CA GLY A 195 -5.47 2.51 -33.24
C GLY A 195 -6.81 3.26 -33.14
N PRO A 196 -6.84 4.54 -33.58
CA PRO A 196 -8.09 5.30 -33.63
C PRO A 196 -9.19 4.47 -34.31
N SER A 197 -10.40 4.52 -33.77
CA SER A 197 -11.53 3.74 -34.28
C SER A 197 -11.84 4.13 -35.73
N GLN A 198 -12.58 3.29 -36.47
CA GLN A 198 -12.97 3.64 -37.83
C GLN A 198 -13.77 4.96 -37.88
N ALA A 199 -14.59 5.23 -36.87
CA ALA A 199 -15.31 6.48 -36.71
C ALA A 199 -14.38 7.69 -36.51
N ASP A 200 -13.31 7.54 -35.74
CA ASP A 200 -12.31 8.59 -35.55
C ASP A 200 -11.58 8.90 -36.87
N VAL A 201 -11.25 7.88 -37.65
CA VAL A 201 -10.61 8.04 -38.96
C VAL A 201 -11.53 8.76 -39.95
N GLU A 202 -12.84 8.48 -39.91
CA GLU A 202 -13.83 9.17 -40.73
C GLU A 202 -14.05 10.62 -40.31
N ALA A 203 -14.12 10.90 -39.02
CA ALA A 203 -14.21 12.27 -38.49
C ALA A 203 -13.01 13.12 -38.91
N ILE A 204 -11.80 12.55 -38.83
CA ILE A 204 -10.56 13.22 -39.26
C ILE A 204 -10.59 13.50 -40.78
N LYS A 205 -11.00 12.52 -41.58
CA LYS A 205 -11.12 12.69 -43.04
C LYS A 205 -12.14 13.76 -43.42
N ASN A 206 -13.29 13.78 -42.76
CA ASN A 206 -14.34 14.76 -43.01
C ASN A 206 -13.92 16.17 -42.57
N ALA A 207 -13.22 16.31 -41.44
CA ALA A 207 -12.70 17.59 -40.99
C ALA A 207 -11.65 18.18 -41.95
N ILE A 208 -10.75 17.33 -42.48
CA ILE A 208 -9.77 17.75 -43.49
C ILE A 208 -10.45 18.11 -44.82
N ALA A 209 -11.45 17.33 -45.25
CA ALA A 209 -12.15 17.56 -46.52
C ALA A 209 -13.00 18.84 -46.50
N ASN A 210 -13.53 19.23 -45.34
CA ASN A 210 -14.35 20.45 -45.17
C ASN A 210 -13.53 21.70 -44.82
N ALA A 211 -12.21 21.60 -44.70
CA ALA A 211 -11.36 22.75 -44.38
C ALA A 211 -11.31 23.73 -45.56
N SER A 212 -11.84 24.94 -45.38
CA SER A 212 -11.95 25.97 -46.43
C SER A 212 -10.72 26.87 -46.55
N SER A 213 -9.71 26.69 -45.69
CA SER A 213 -8.48 27.49 -45.71
C SER A 213 -7.24 26.68 -45.33
N LEU A 214 -6.08 27.12 -45.83
CA LEU A 214 -4.77 26.53 -45.51
C LEU A 214 -4.45 26.62 -44.01
N ALA A 215 -4.86 27.70 -43.35
CA ALA A 215 -4.71 27.86 -41.90
C ALA A 215 -5.51 26.83 -41.11
N GLU A 216 -6.69 26.45 -41.58
CA GLU A 216 -7.53 25.44 -40.92
C GLU A 216 -6.94 24.02 -41.07
N VAL A 217 -6.35 23.71 -42.22
CA VAL A 217 -5.63 22.43 -42.42
C VAL A 217 -4.42 22.33 -41.50
N GLU A 218 -3.67 23.42 -41.32
CA GLU A 218 -2.50 23.46 -40.44
C GLU A 218 -2.89 23.33 -38.95
N ARG A 219 -4.01 23.94 -38.56
CA ARG A 219 -4.62 23.77 -37.23
C ARG A 219 -5.02 22.32 -36.97
N LEU A 220 -5.72 21.68 -37.90
CA LEU A 220 -6.13 20.27 -37.79
C LEU A 220 -4.91 19.33 -37.71
N LYS A 221 -3.86 19.60 -38.49
CA LYS A 221 -2.60 18.85 -38.42
C LYS A 221 -1.92 18.97 -37.05
N GLY A 222 -1.90 20.18 -36.47
CA GLY A 222 -1.38 20.41 -35.12
C GLY A 222 -2.17 19.65 -34.05
N MET A 223 -3.51 19.65 -34.13
CA MET A 223 -4.37 18.90 -33.20
C MET A 223 -4.11 17.40 -33.24
N LEU A 224 -3.93 16.83 -34.43
CA LEU A 224 -3.64 15.40 -34.59
C LEU A 224 -2.25 15.02 -34.06
N GLN A 225 -1.25 15.90 -34.24
CA GLN A 225 0.08 15.71 -33.65
C GLN A 225 0.06 15.78 -32.12
N ALA A 226 -0.86 16.56 -31.55
CA ALA A 226 -1.12 16.62 -30.11
C ALA A 226 -2.00 15.47 -29.59
N GLY A 227 -2.43 14.55 -30.46
CA GLY A 227 -3.27 13.40 -30.07
C GLY A 227 -4.74 13.72 -29.83
N GLN A 228 -5.22 14.90 -30.26
CA GLN A 228 -6.62 15.31 -30.15
C GLN A 228 -7.39 15.02 -31.44
N ILE A 229 -8.61 14.49 -31.29
CA ILE A 229 -9.49 14.15 -32.41
C ILE A 229 -10.52 15.28 -32.60
N PRO A 230 -10.62 15.89 -33.79
CA PRO A 230 -11.60 16.92 -34.09
C PRO A 230 -13.04 16.42 -33.84
N GLY A 231 -13.83 17.17 -33.07
CA GLY A 231 -15.23 16.82 -32.75
C GLY A 231 -15.43 16.11 -31.40
N ARG A 232 -14.37 15.83 -30.64
CA ARG A 232 -14.46 15.34 -29.26
C ARG A 232 -14.30 16.52 -28.29
N ASP A 233 -15.38 16.97 -27.64
CA ASP A 233 -15.31 18.06 -26.65
C ASP A 233 -14.62 17.57 -25.37
N PRO A 234 -13.55 18.22 -24.87
CA PRO A 234 -12.91 17.87 -23.60
C PRO A 234 -13.77 18.15 -22.36
N ARG A 235 -14.85 18.93 -22.47
CA ARG A 235 -15.66 19.39 -21.32
C ARG A 235 -16.81 18.46 -20.92
N GLN A 236 -17.13 17.44 -21.72
CA GLN A 236 -18.07 16.38 -21.30
C GLN A 236 -17.48 15.36 -20.32
N ALA A 237 -16.24 15.57 -19.85
CA ALA A 237 -15.59 14.72 -18.86
C ALA A 237 -15.33 15.45 -17.52
N GLY A 238 -15.85 16.67 -17.32
CA GLY A 238 -15.50 17.44 -16.11
C GLY A 238 -16.58 18.35 -15.53
N THR A 239 -17.65 18.71 -16.25
CA THR A 239 -18.72 19.55 -15.67
C THR A 239 -19.88 18.74 -15.08
N VAL A 240 -19.97 17.45 -15.40
CA VAL A 240 -20.98 16.55 -14.79
C VAL A 240 -20.55 16.18 -13.37
N GLU A 241 -19.24 16.06 -13.12
CA GLU A 241 -18.71 15.70 -11.80
C GLU A 241 -18.90 16.82 -10.77
N GLU A 242 -18.79 18.10 -11.14
CA GLU A 242 -18.96 19.22 -10.19
C GLU A 242 -20.44 19.50 -9.84
N GLU A 243 -21.37 19.32 -10.78
CA GLU A 243 -22.82 19.47 -10.51
C GLU A 243 -23.39 18.24 -9.77
N GLU A 244 -22.88 17.02 -10.05
CA GLU A 244 -23.24 15.80 -9.29
C GLU A 244 -22.65 15.83 -7.86
N GLU A 245 -21.45 16.39 -7.65
CA GLU A 245 -20.86 16.54 -6.31
C GLU A 245 -21.64 17.53 -5.42
N GLU A 246 -22.12 18.67 -5.97
CA GLU A 246 -22.94 19.62 -5.18
C GLU A 246 -24.35 19.07 -4.86
N GLU A 247 -24.99 18.34 -5.79
CA GLU A 247 -26.29 17.70 -5.53
C GLU A 247 -26.19 16.51 -4.55
N GLU A 248 -25.08 15.76 -4.54
CA GLU A 248 -24.81 14.68 -3.58
C GLU A 248 -24.48 15.24 -2.18
N GLU A 249 -23.74 16.34 -2.06
CA GLU A 249 -23.46 16.98 -0.76
C GLU A 249 -24.72 17.56 -0.10
N GLU A 250 -25.69 18.08 -0.88
CA GLU A 250 -26.98 18.53 -0.37
C GLU A 250 -27.90 17.37 0.05
N GLN A 251 -27.81 16.21 -0.64
CA GLN A 251 -28.56 15.00 -0.26
C GLN A 251 -27.98 14.33 0.99
N GLU A 252 -26.65 14.24 1.13
CA GLU A 252 -26.03 13.66 2.34
C GLU A 252 -26.31 14.51 3.59
N GLN A 253 -26.37 15.84 3.48
CA GLN A 253 -26.75 16.72 4.59
C GLN A 253 -28.23 16.53 5.00
N GLN A 254 -29.13 16.29 4.04
CA GLN A 254 -30.55 16.03 4.34
C GLN A 254 -30.77 14.62 4.92
N GLU A 255 -29.93 13.64 4.58
CA GLU A 255 -29.98 12.30 5.17
C GLU A 255 -29.41 12.29 6.60
N GLU A 256 -28.31 12.99 6.87
CA GLU A 256 -27.75 13.12 8.23
C GLU A 256 -28.72 13.86 9.18
N GLU A 257 -29.40 14.93 8.73
CA GLU A 257 -30.43 15.60 9.53
C GLU A 257 -31.65 14.69 9.83
N GLN A 258 -32.04 13.82 8.88
CA GLN A 258 -33.14 12.88 9.08
C GLN A 258 -32.78 11.70 9.99
N GLU A 259 -31.52 11.25 10.00
CA GLU A 259 -31.05 10.22 10.93
C GLU A 259 -30.96 10.77 12.37
N GLU A 260 -30.52 12.02 12.56
CA GLU A 260 -30.48 12.66 13.88
C GLU A 260 -31.90 12.89 14.46
N ASP A 261 -32.88 13.26 13.63
CA ASP A 261 -34.28 13.40 14.06
C ASP A 261 -34.92 12.04 14.44
N GLN A 262 -34.60 10.96 13.70
CA GLN A 262 -35.10 9.62 14.00
C GLN A 262 -34.48 9.02 15.28
N GLU A 263 -33.23 9.35 15.60
CA GLU A 263 -32.61 8.95 16.86
C GLU A 263 -33.25 9.67 18.07
N GLN A 264 -33.59 10.96 17.93
CA GLN A 264 -34.29 11.72 18.99
C GLN A 264 -35.74 11.26 19.20
N GLU A 265 -36.46 10.89 18.14
CA GLU A 265 -37.80 10.27 18.25
C GLU A 265 -37.75 8.85 18.85
N GLY A 266 -36.69 8.08 18.56
CA GLY A 266 -36.46 6.76 19.13
C GLY A 266 -36.19 6.79 20.64
N GLU A 267 -35.43 7.77 21.12
CA GLU A 267 -35.14 7.94 22.54
C GLU A 267 -36.36 8.44 23.35
N THR A 268 -37.20 9.30 22.74
CA THR A 268 -38.45 9.77 23.38
C THR A 268 -39.52 8.67 23.45
N ALA A 269 -39.65 7.83 22.42
CA ALA A 269 -40.57 6.69 22.42
C ALA A 269 -40.18 5.59 23.44
N GLN A 270 -38.89 5.38 23.68
CA GLN A 270 -38.42 4.43 24.70
C GLN A 270 -38.70 4.92 26.12
N MET A 271 -38.66 6.23 26.39
CA MET A 271 -39.02 6.79 27.70
C MET A 271 -40.53 6.70 27.99
N GLU A 272 -41.41 6.86 27.00
CA GLU A 272 -42.87 6.76 27.20
C GLU A 272 -43.35 5.32 27.43
N SER A 273 -42.65 4.32 26.88
CA SER A 273 -42.97 2.89 27.08
C SER A 273 -42.71 2.37 28.50
N HIS A 274 -41.88 3.06 29.29
CA HIS A 274 -41.49 2.64 30.65
C HIS A 274 -42.39 3.20 31.77
N MET A 275 -43.39 4.05 31.45
CA MET A 275 -44.27 4.63 32.47
C MET A 275 -45.74 4.20 32.38
N GLY A 276 -46.11 3.29 31.47
CA GLY A 276 -47.51 2.89 31.27
C GLY A 276 -47.73 1.38 31.19
N GLY A 277 -47.93 0.69 32.32
CA GLY A 277 -48.53 -0.65 32.27
C GLY A 277 -48.45 -1.51 33.53
N GLY A 278 -49.50 -1.46 34.35
CA GLY A 278 -50.06 -2.57 35.16
C GLY A 278 -49.30 -2.93 36.45
N SER A 279 -49.77 -2.70 37.67
CA SER A 279 -51.04 -3.07 38.35
C SER A 279 -51.30 -4.59 38.45
N GLY A 280 -51.09 -5.13 39.67
CA GLY A 280 -51.99 -6.11 40.31
C GLY A 280 -51.51 -7.56 40.42
N GLU A 281 -51.82 -8.14 41.59
CA GLU A 281 -51.77 -9.57 42.02
C GLU A 281 -50.46 -10.02 42.67
N GLU A 282 -50.34 -10.10 44.00
CA GLU A 282 -51.05 -10.87 45.06
C GLU A 282 -50.15 -11.98 45.64
N ILE A 283 -50.26 -12.09 46.95
CA ILE A 283 -49.42 -12.78 47.93
C ILE A 283 -49.62 -14.30 47.87
N ASN A 284 -48.57 -15.10 48.08
CA ASN A 284 -48.72 -16.33 48.86
C ASN A 284 -47.43 -16.78 49.54
N ASP A 285 -47.57 -17.10 50.83
CA ASP A 285 -46.56 -17.59 51.77
C ASP A 285 -46.23 -19.08 51.57
N GLY A 286 -45.04 -19.51 52.00
CA GLY A 286 -44.67 -20.92 52.06
C GLY A 286 -43.31 -21.16 52.75
N GLU A 287 -43.38 -21.62 53.99
CA GLU A 287 -42.30 -22.02 54.93
C GLU A 287 -41.60 -23.35 54.56
N GLY A 288 -40.43 -23.62 55.19
CA GLY A 288 -39.79 -24.94 55.30
C GLY A 288 -38.25 -24.85 55.22
N GLU A 289 -37.54 -24.72 56.35
CA GLU A 289 -36.87 -25.82 57.11
C GLU A 289 -35.66 -26.43 56.35
N GLU A 290 -34.44 -26.05 56.74
CA GLU A 290 -33.51 -26.81 57.61
C GLU A 290 -33.02 -28.12 56.98
N ASP A 291 -31.71 -28.22 56.69
CA ASP A 291 -30.90 -29.31 57.23
C ASP A 291 -29.39 -29.12 56.99
N GLU A 292 -28.69 -29.62 58.00
CA GLU A 292 -27.29 -29.45 58.39
C GLU A 292 -26.25 -30.21 57.54
N GLU A 293 -25.00 -29.79 57.75
CA GLU A 293 -23.74 -30.56 57.81
C GLU A 293 -23.35 -31.56 56.68
N ASP A 294 -22.16 -31.35 56.09
CA ASP A 294 -21.02 -32.19 56.50
C ASP A 294 -19.65 -31.62 56.07
N MET A 295 -18.66 -31.92 56.91
CA MET A 295 -17.27 -31.46 56.92
C MET A 295 -16.33 -32.24 55.96
N GLU A 296 -15.08 -31.76 55.92
CA GLU A 296 -13.82 -32.49 55.57
C GLU A 296 -13.42 -32.51 54.09
N GLU A 297 -12.17 -32.35 53.65
CA GLU A 297 -10.86 -31.97 54.19
C GLU A 297 -9.99 -31.72 52.94
N GLU A 298 -9.07 -30.75 52.96
CA GLU A 298 -7.99 -30.71 51.96
C GLU A 298 -6.96 -31.83 52.25
N PRO A 299 -6.07 -32.20 51.31
CA PRO A 299 -4.78 -31.49 51.35
C PRO A 299 -4.13 -31.23 49.98
N GLN A 300 -3.40 -30.12 49.94
CA GLN A 300 -2.36 -29.80 48.98
C GLN A 300 -1.22 -30.84 48.97
N VAL A 301 -0.69 -31.19 47.79
CA VAL A 301 0.73 -31.58 47.64
C VAL A 301 1.30 -31.06 46.32
N ASN A 302 2.35 -30.24 46.45
CA ASN A 302 3.28 -29.79 45.41
C ASN A 302 4.32 -30.86 45.06
N GLY A 303 4.93 -30.72 43.88
CA GLY A 303 6.28 -31.21 43.57
C GLY A 303 6.37 -31.82 42.16
N SER A 304 7.37 -31.54 41.33
CA SER A 304 8.62 -30.79 41.44
C SER A 304 9.03 -30.28 40.06
#